data_AF-A0A938V239-F1
#
_entry.id   AF-A0A938V239-F1
#
_cell.length_a   1.000
_cell.length_b   1.000
_cell.length_c   1.000
_cell.angle_alpha   90.00
_cell.angle_beta   90.00
_cell.angle_gamma   90.00
#
_symmetry.space_group_name_H-M   'P 1'
#
loop_
_entity.id
_entity.type
_entity.pdbx_description
1 polymer ?
#
loop_
_entity_poly.entity_id
_entity_poly.type
_entity_poly.pdbx_seq_one_letter_code
_entity_poly.pdbx_strand_id
1 'polypeptide(L)'
;MPARNAAMARVNEIRAMVGIPPVVYDATHDNQVQQAALVMAANASLSHTPPKNWWCWTQAAYDGASTSNLHLGMNTDGSLASPAAVVDALAIDMNVESLGHRRWILDPFLTRTSYGFVHGKPKVNVGWPYSYSGVLRVIDNLYANLSGLALDYIAYPVGKFPASLLPNGWYLSFSVLMDKSSPWNNQSVNYSGVSVKVTGPGGSNMPVSSVKYANDGMGIPNHLQWKCPGLKVGTQYTVTIGNVKFKGTSHQFQYTFILQ
;
A
#
# COMPACT_ATOMS: atom_id res chain seq x y z
N MET A 1 10.66 -15.16 13.13
CA MET A 1 10.36 -16.57 12.78
C MET A 1 8.98 -16.62 12.10
N PRO A 2 8.70 -17.61 11.24
CA PRO A 2 8.15 -17.56 9.86
C PRO A 2 7.35 -16.34 9.39
N ALA A 3 6.45 -15.79 10.21
CA ALA A 3 5.51 -14.76 9.81
C ALA A 3 6.19 -13.47 9.32
N ARG A 4 7.15 -12.97 10.10
CA ARG A 4 8.02 -11.86 9.72
C ARG A 4 8.66 -12.06 8.35
N ASN A 5 9.27 -13.23 8.13
CA ASN A 5 10.05 -13.47 6.91
C ASN A 5 9.14 -13.50 5.68
N ALA A 6 7.96 -14.12 5.79
CA ALA A 6 6.97 -14.15 4.72
C ALA A 6 6.43 -12.75 4.39
N ALA A 7 6.10 -11.95 5.41
CA ALA A 7 5.66 -10.56 5.21
C ALA A 7 6.76 -9.71 4.56
N MET A 8 8.00 -9.79 5.06
CA MET A 8 9.14 -9.04 4.51
C MET A 8 9.48 -9.41 3.08
N ALA A 9 9.52 -10.71 2.78
CA ALA A 9 9.71 -11.18 1.42
C ALA A 9 8.63 -10.60 0.51
N ARG A 10 7.37 -10.65 0.95
CA ARG A 10 6.25 -10.18 0.14
C ARG A 10 6.23 -8.66 -0.07
N VAL A 11 6.55 -7.87 0.95
CA VAL A 11 6.71 -6.41 0.82
C VAL A 11 7.77 -6.09 -0.23
N ASN A 12 8.93 -6.74 -0.13
CA ASN A 12 10.04 -6.49 -1.06
C ASN A 12 9.76 -7.00 -2.48
N GLU A 13 9.00 -8.09 -2.64
CA GLU A 13 8.50 -8.54 -3.94
C GLU A 13 7.60 -7.48 -4.59
N ILE A 14 6.62 -6.94 -3.86
CA ILE A 14 5.69 -5.91 -4.38
C ILE A 14 6.46 -4.63 -4.75
N ARG A 15 7.43 -4.23 -3.92
CA ARG A 15 8.30 -3.07 -4.18
C ARG A 15 9.16 -3.29 -5.43
N ALA A 16 9.69 -4.50 -5.62
CA ALA A 16 10.43 -4.85 -6.83
C ALA A 16 9.56 -4.82 -8.10
N MET A 17 8.28 -5.21 -8.02
CA MET A 17 7.35 -5.15 -9.16
C MET A 17 7.14 -3.74 -9.69
N VAL A 18 7.23 -2.72 -8.82
CA VAL A 18 7.12 -1.31 -9.20
C VAL A 18 8.48 -0.62 -9.35
N GLY A 19 9.58 -1.38 -9.25
CA GLY A 19 10.94 -0.91 -9.49
C GLY A 19 11.55 -0.03 -8.39
N ILE A 20 11.05 -0.08 -7.15
CA ILE A 20 11.58 0.72 -6.03
C ILE A 20 12.45 -0.11 -5.08
N PRO A 21 13.38 0.53 -4.33
CA PRO A 21 14.30 -0.19 -3.44
C PRO A 21 13.58 -1.05 -2.38
N PRO A 22 14.15 -2.21 -2.01
CA PRO A 22 13.61 -3.00 -0.90
C PRO A 22 13.78 -2.28 0.43
N VAL A 23 13.02 -2.72 1.43
CA VAL A 23 13.16 -2.30 2.83
C VAL A 23 13.90 -3.35 3.64
N VAL A 24 14.63 -2.89 4.65
CA VAL A 24 15.33 -3.72 5.62
C VAL A 24 14.42 -4.00 6.83
N TYR A 25 14.55 -5.18 7.42
CA TYR A 25 13.84 -5.45 8.66
C TYR A 25 14.47 -4.71 9.83
N ASP A 26 13.65 -4.00 10.60
CA ASP A 26 14.04 -3.33 11.82
C ASP A 26 13.42 -4.03 13.03
N ALA A 27 14.25 -4.67 13.85
CA ALA A 27 13.78 -5.38 15.05
C ALA A 27 13.48 -4.43 16.23
N THR A 28 13.87 -3.17 16.16
CA THR A 28 13.71 -2.22 17.29
C THR A 28 12.24 -1.94 17.61
N HIS A 29 11.34 -2.11 16.63
CA HIS A 29 9.90 -1.87 16.80
C HIS A 29 9.08 -3.17 16.93
N ASP A 30 9.71 -4.34 17.03
CA ASP A 30 9.02 -5.65 17.12
C ASP A 30 7.98 -5.68 18.25
N ASN A 31 8.37 -5.18 19.43
CA ASN A 31 7.48 -5.11 20.57
C ASN A 31 6.24 -4.23 20.30
N GLN A 32 6.41 -3.11 19.61
CA GLN A 32 5.30 -2.20 19.30
C GLN A 32 4.32 -2.82 18.30
N VAL A 33 4.82 -3.33 17.17
CA VAL A 33 3.96 -3.92 16.13
C VAL A 33 3.27 -5.20 16.62
N GLN A 34 3.93 -5.99 17.45
CA GLN A 34 3.34 -7.20 18.02
C GLN A 34 2.23 -6.88 19.04
N GLN A 35 2.44 -5.88 19.90
CA GLN A 35 1.40 -5.44 20.83
C GLN A 35 0.24 -4.73 20.13
N ALA A 36 0.51 -4.00 19.04
CA ALA A 36 -0.52 -3.45 18.17
C ALA A 36 -1.36 -4.57 17.55
N ALA A 37 -0.74 -5.61 16.98
CA ALA A 37 -1.48 -6.75 16.45
C ALA A 37 -2.31 -7.45 17.52
N LEU A 38 -1.79 -7.57 18.75
CA LEU A 38 -2.51 -8.14 19.89
C LEU A 38 -3.76 -7.32 20.26
N VAL A 39 -3.63 -5.99 20.38
CA VAL A 39 -4.76 -5.14 20.77
C VAL A 39 -5.87 -5.18 19.69
N MET A 40 -5.51 -5.19 18.40
CA MET A 40 -6.50 -5.30 17.31
C MET A 40 -7.22 -6.65 17.33
N ALA A 41 -6.46 -7.75 17.44
CA ALA A 41 -7.03 -9.10 17.46
C ALA A 41 -7.92 -9.33 18.70
N ALA A 42 -7.47 -8.91 19.89
CA ALA A 42 -8.22 -9.07 21.14
C ALA A 42 -9.56 -8.30 21.14
N ASN A 43 -9.64 -7.18 20.43
CA ASN A 43 -10.84 -6.35 20.38
C ASN A 43 -11.64 -6.52 19.09
N ALA A 44 -11.19 -7.38 18.17
CA ALA A 44 -11.83 -7.62 16.87
C ALA A 44 -12.16 -6.29 16.16
N SER A 45 -11.25 -5.33 16.23
CA SER A 45 -11.45 -3.98 15.69
C SER A 45 -10.11 -3.34 15.30
N LEU A 46 -10.15 -2.34 14.42
CA LEU A 46 -8.99 -1.60 13.95
C LEU A 46 -9.05 -0.14 14.40
N SER A 47 -7.93 0.39 14.88
CA SER A 47 -7.76 1.82 15.15
C SER A 47 -6.29 2.19 15.13
N HIS A 48 -5.92 3.28 14.45
CA HIS A 48 -4.57 3.84 14.55
C HIS A 48 -4.31 4.52 15.90
N THR A 49 -5.36 4.80 16.67
CA THR A 49 -5.31 5.37 18.02
C THR A 49 -6.19 4.53 18.94
N PRO A 50 -5.80 3.27 19.24
CA PRO A 50 -6.62 2.37 20.02
C PRO A 50 -6.88 3.00 21.41
N PRO A 51 -8.13 3.08 21.88
CA PRO A 51 -8.46 3.71 23.14
C PRO A 51 -7.96 2.86 24.32
N LYS A 52 -7.62 3.53 25.43
CA LYS A 52 -7.02 2.89 26.62
C LYS A 52 -7.86 1.80 27.28
N ASN A 53 -9.17 1.76 26.99
CA ASN A 53 -10.11 0.78 27.53
C ASN A 53 -10.20 -0.51 26.68
N TRP A 54 -9.49 -0.59 25.55
CA TRP A 54 -9.40 -1.84 24.79
C TRP A 54 -8.64 -2.92 25.55
N TRP A 55 -9.06 -4.17 25.38
CA TRP A 55 -8.36 -5.31 25.94
C TRP A 55 -6.92 -5.38 25.43
N CYS A 56 -5.97 -5.70 26.32
CA CYS A 56 -4.54 -5.77 25.99
C CYS A 56 -3.93 -4.43 25.53
N TRP A 57 -4.59 -3.29 25.79
CA TRP A 57 -4.02 -1.99 25.47
C TRP A 57 -2.75 -1.73 26.28
N THR A 58 -1.75 -1.17 25.61
CA THR A 58 -0.52 -0.62 26.19
C THR A 58 -0.09 0.62 25.39
N GLN A 59 0.85 1.39 25.93
CA GLN A 59 1.47 2.49 25.17
C GLN A 59 2.20 1.96 23.92
N ALA A 60 2.90 0.83 24.01
CA ALA A 60 3.59 0.24 22.86
C ALA A 60 2.62 -0.20 21.75
N ALA A 61 1.42 -0.68 22.10
CA ALA A 61 0.37 -0.99 21.13
C ALA A 61 -0.14 0.27 20.40
N TYR A 62 -0.31 1.38 21.14
CA TYR A 62 -0.68 2.67 20.56
C TYR A 62 0.40 3.20 19.60
N ASP A 63 1.67 3.17 20.03
CA ASP A 63 2.80 3.64 19.22
C ASP A 63 2.97 2.80 17.95
N GLY A 64 2.81 1.47 18.07
CA GLY A 64 2.81 0.56 16.93
C GLY A 64 1.65 0.82 15.96
N ALA A 65 0.43 1.02 16.49
CA ALA A 65 -0.77 1.23 15.66
C ALA A 65 -0.74 2.56 14.89
N SER A 66 -0.23 3.63 15.51
CA SER A 66 -0.19 4.97 14.94
C SER A 66 0.83 5.14 13.80
N THR A 67 1.76 4.19 13.65
CA THR A 67 2.87 4.24 12.68
C THR A 67 2.81 3.13 11.62
N SER A 68 1.71 2.38 11.57
CA SER A 68 1.62 1.13 10.81
C SER A 68 0.36 1.03 9.98
N ASN A 69 0.44 0.30 8.88
CA ASN A 69 -0.71 -0.28 8.22
C ASN A 69 -1.30 -1.40 9.08
N LEU A 70 -2.62 -1.42 9.22
CA LEU A 70 -3.32 -2.36 10.10
C LEU A 70 -4.25 -3.25 9.30
N HIS A 71 -4.19 -4.55 9.56
CA HIS A 71 -5.08 -5.54 8.98
C HIS A 71 -5.75 -6.35 10.07
N LEU A 72 -7.01 -6.71 9.85
CA LEU A 72 -7.79 -7.58 10.70
C LEU A 72 -8.64 -8.50 9.84
N GLY A 73 -8.62 -9.79 10.16
CA GLY A 73 -9.57 -10.77 9.64
C GLY A 73 -10.24 -11.53 10.78
N MET A 74 -11.42 -12.07 10.50
CA MET A 74 -12.19 -12.89 11.41
C MET A 74 -12.71 -14.12 10.68
N ASN A 75 -12.86 -15.24 11.38
CA ASN A 75 -13.38 -16.47 10.80
C ASN A 75 -14.02 -17.38 11.86
N THR A 76 -14.71 -18.42 11.39
CA THR A 76 -15.41 -19.41 12.20
C THR A 76 -14.63 -20.69 12.43
N ASP A 77 -13.70 -21.03 11.53
CA ASP A 77 -13.00 -22.31 11.47
C ASP A 77 -11.58 -22.28 12.05
N GLY A 78 -11.09 -21.11 12.46
CA GLY A 78 -9.72 -20.91 12.92
C GLY A 78 -8.69 -20.85 11.79
N SER A 79 -9.15 -20.72 10.54
CA SER A 79 -8.26 -20.51 9.39
C SER A 79 -7.41 -19.25 9.57
N LEU A 80 -6.22 -19.25 8.99
CA LEU A 80 -5.28 -18.15 9.14
C LEU A 80 -4.79 -17.69 7.79
N ALA A 81 -5.00 -16.42 7.46
CA ALA A 81 -4.33 -15.83 6.32
C ALA A 81 -2.81 -15.86 6.55
N SER A 82 -2.05 -16.26 5.53
CA SER A 82 -0.61 -16.16 5.61
C SER A 82 -0.21 -14.68 5.75
N PRO A 83 0.92 -14.38 6.42
CA PRO A 83 1.43 -13.02 6.49
C PRO A 83 1.69 -12.37 5.11
N ALA A 84 2.04 -13.18 4.10
CA ALA A 84 2.12 -12.70 2.72
C ALA A 84 0.74 -12.30 2.17
N ALA A 85 -0.31 -13.09 2.44
CA ALA A 85 -1.68 -12.74 2.04
C ALA A 85 -2.20 -11.47 2.73
N VAL A 86 -1.78 -11.21 3.97
CA VAL A 86 -2.08 -9.94 4.65
C VAL A 86 -1.39 -8.76 3.97
N VAL A 87 -0.12 -8.90 3.58
CA VAL A 87 0.59 -7.88 2.80
C VAL A 87 -0.09 -7.64 1.45
N ASP A 88 -0.57 -8.70 0.78
CA ASP A 88 -1.35 -8.58 -0.46
C ASP A 88 -2.64 -7.81 -0.23
N ALA A 89 -3.38 -8.11 0.84
CA ALA A 89 -4.61 -7.39 1.16
C ALA A 89 -4.36 -5.89 1.40
N LEU A 90 -3.26 -5.54 2.10
CA LEU A 90 -2.85 -4.15 2.32
C LEU A 90 -2.39 -3.46 1.02
N ALA A 91 -1.73 -4.18 0.12
CA ALA A 91 -1.29 -3.63 -1.16
C ALA A 91 -2.45 -3.47 -2.16
N ILE A 92 -3.38 -4.43 -2.21
CA ILE A 92 -4.62 -4.35 -3.00
C ILE A 92 -5.49 -3.20 -2.47
N ASP A 93 -5.58 -3.09 -1.15
CA ASP A 93 -6.29 -2.05 -0.42
C ASP A 93 -7.78 -1.98 -0.81
N MET A 94 -8.40 -3.16 -0.89
CA MET A 94 -9.79 -3.30 -1.30
C MET A 94 -10.73 -2.62 -0.30
N ASN A 95 -11.73 -1.89 -0.80
CA ASN A 95 -12.67 -1.09 0.00
C ASN A 95 -12.05 0.08 0.78
N VAL A 96 -10.77 0.40 0.57
CA VAL A 96 -10.13 1.59 1.12
C VAL A 96 -9.91 2.60 -0.01
N GLU A 97 -10.84 3.54 -0.15
CA GLU A 97 -10.87 4.49 -1.25
C GLU A 97 -9.65 5.43 -1.31
N SER A 98 -8.93 5.63 -0.20
CA SER A 98 -7.71 6.46 -0.16
C SER A 98 -6.46 5.74 -0.66
N LEU A 99 -6.51 4.41 -0.78
CA LEU A 99 -5.35 3.53 -1.02
C LEU A 99 -4.19 3.77 -0.04
N GLY A 100 -4.48 4.22 1.18
CA GLY A 100 -3.46 4.62 2.16
C GLY A 100 -2.45 3.51 2.47
N HIS A 101 -2.91 2.26 2.62
CA HIS A 101 -2.02 1.15 2.92
C HIS A 101 -1.08 0.86 1.74
N ARG A 102 -1.63 0.86 0.51
CA ARG A 102 -0.84 0.71 -0.72
C ARG A 102 0.20 1.82 -0.85
N ARG A 103 -0.22 3.08 -0.68
CA ARG A 103 0.67 4.25 -0.81
C ARG A 103 1.87 4.17 0.13
N TRP A 104 1.64 3.73 1.36
CA TRP A 104 2.71 3.49 2.34
C TRP A 104 3.65 2.34 1.94
N ILE A 105 3.12 1.21 1.45
CA ILE A 105 3.95 0.07 0.98
C ILE A 105 4.81 0.48 -0.23
N LEU A 106 4.27 1.33 -1.09
CA LEU A 106 4.92 1.80 -2.32
C LEU A 106 5.75 3.09 -2.10
N ASP A 107 5.97 3.53 -0.87
CA ASP A 107 6.82 4.69 -0.59
C ASP A 107 8.29 4.35 -0.87
N PRO A 108 8.95 4.95 -1.88
CA PRO A 108 10.34 4.67 -2.18
C PRO A 108 11.28 5.19 -1.10
N PHE A 109 10.84 6.18 -0.29
CA PHE A 109 11.65 6.73 0.80
C PHE A 109 11.62 5.85 2.06
N LEU A 110 10.70 4.89 2.16
CA LEU A 110 10.70 3.91 3.25
C LEU A 110 11.97 3.06 3.17
N THR A 111 12.74 3.05 4.26
CA THR A 111 14.04 2.33 4.35
C THR A 111 13.92 1.02 5.11
N ARG A 112 13.04 0.99 6.11
CA ARG A 112 12.93 -0.11 7.05
C ARG A 112 11.50 -0.30 7.51
N THR A 113 11.20 -1.51 7.96
CA THR A 113 9.87 -1.88 8.45
C THR A 113 9.98 -2.99 9.50
N SER A 114 8.89 -3.19 10.22
CA SER A 114 8.71 -4.23 11.24
C SER A 114 7.32 -4.84 11.05
N TYR A 115 7.15 -6.08 11.48
CA TYR A 115 5.88 -6.79 11.28
C TYR A 115 5.44 -7.56 12.54
N GLY A 116 4.23 -7.27 12.99
CA GLY A 116 3.56 -7.96 14.09
C GLY A 116 2.39 -8.79 13.58
N PHE A 117 2.16 -9.94 14.20
CA PHE A 117 1.06 -10.82 13.79
C PHE A 117 0.50 -11.61 14.97
N VAL A 118 -0.82 -11.59 15.14
CA VAL A 118 -1.53 -12.32 16.20
C VAL A 118 -2.72 -13.05 15.61
N HIS A 119 -2.96 -14.27 16.07
CA HIS A 119 -4.17 -15.05 15.79
C HIS A 119 -4.66 -15.64 17.10
N GLY A 120 -5.97 -15.54 17.37
CA GLY A 120 -6.57 -16.14 18.55
C GLY A 120 -8.05 -15.85 18.68
N LYS A 121 -8.59 -16.10 19.87
CA LYS A 121 -9.98 -15.78 20.19
C LYS A 121 -10.07 -14.33 20.66
N PRO A 122 -10.95 -13.49 20.09
CA PRO A 122 -11.17 -12.14 20.59
C PRO A 122 -11.74 -12.19 22.03
N LYS A 123 -11.51 -11.13 22.80
CA LYS A 123 -12.03 -10.92 24.15
C LYS A 123 -13.42 -10.28 24.16
N VAL A 124 -13.88 -9.81 23.00
CA VAL A 124 -15.20 -9.25 22.77
C VAL A 124 -16.12 -10.28 22.10
N ASN A 125 -17.42 -10.17 22.33
CA ASN A 125 -18.41 -11.04 21.70
C ASN A 125 -18.84 -10.46 20.34
N VAL A 126 -18.27 -10.97 19.25
CA VAL A 126 -18.49 -10.46 17.88
C VAL A 126 -19.08 -11.48 16.91
N GLY A 127 -19.61 -12.61 17.40
CA GLY A 127 -20.18 -13.67 16.56
C GLY A 127 -19.16 -14.48 15.74
N TRP A 128 -17.89 -14.07 15.73
CA TRP A 128 -16.76 -14.76 15.11
C TRP A 128 -15.82 -15.31 16.19
N PRO A 129 -15.61 -16.63 16.28
CA PRO A 129 -14.83 -17.24 17.35
C PRO A 129 -13.33 -16.98 17.25
N TYR A 130 -12.81 -16.59 16.08
CA TYR A 130 -11.39 -16.32 15.86
C TYR A 130 -11.18 -14.99 15.12
N SER A 131 -10.10 -14.31 15.49
CA SER A 131 -9.59 -13.11 14.85
C SER A 131 -8.08 -13.24 14.64
N TYR A 132 -7.59 -12.65 13.55
CA TYR A 132 -6.17 -12.46 13.33
C TYR A 132 -5.89 -11.03 12.90
N SER A 133 -4.74 -10.49 13.29
CA SER A 133 -4.29 -9.15 12.90
C SER A 133 -2.84 -9.18 12.45
N GLY A 134 -2.57 -8.44 11.37
CA GLY A 134 -1.22 -8.13 10.92
C GLY A 134 -0.98 -6.63 10.97
N VAL A 135 0.19 -6.24 11.45
CA VAL A 135 0.59 -4.83 11.60
C VAL A 135 1.93 -4.64 10.92
N LEU A 136 1.97 -3.82 9.88
CA LEU A 136 3.16 -3.51 9.10
C LEU A 136 3.57 -2.06 9.34
N ARG A 137 4.72 -1.84 9.97
CA ARG A 137 5.22 -0.49 10.21
C ARG A 137 5.62 0.17 8.90
N VAL A 138 5.14 1.39 8.66
CA VAL A 138 5.37 2.10 7.40
C VAL A 138 5.73 3.57 7.58
N ILE A 139 5.72 4.06 8.82
CA ILE A 139 6.14 5.42 9.15
C ILE A 139 7.45 5.35 9.93
N ASP A 140 8.42 6.13 9.46
CA ASP A 140 9.74 6.28 10.04
C ASP A 140 10.24 7.72 9.86
N ASN A 141 11.22 8.11 10.66
CA ASN A 141 11.88 9.41 10.58
C ASN A 141 13.15 9.36 9.71
N LEU A 142 13.41 8.25 9.03
CA LEU A 142 14.52 8.07 8.09
C LEU A 142 14.02 7.88 6.66
N TYR A 143 14.59 8.68 5.75
CA TYR A 143 14.31 8.58 4.32
C TYR A 143 15.47 7.94 3.56
N ALA A 144 15.13 7.12 2.56
CA ALA A 144 16.09 6.49 1.68
C ALA A 144 16.81 7.55 0.82
N ASN A 145 18.09 7.31 0.53
CA ASN A 145 18.77 8.05 -0.53
C ASN A 145 18.34 7.48 -1.89
N LEU A 146 17.64 8.31 -2.68
CA LEU A 146 17.12 7.93 -3.99
C LEU A 146 17.93 8.51 -5.16
N SER A 147 19.12 9.07 -4.93
CA SER A 147 19.93 9.71 -5.98
C SER A 147 20.28 8.79 -7.15
N GLY A 148 20.37 7.47 -6.92
CA GLY A 148 20.63 6.46 -7.95
C GLY A 148 19.38 5.86 -8.60
N LEU A 149 18.18 6.26 -8.18
CA LEU A 149 16.93 5.71 -8.72
C LEU A 149 16.57 6.42 -10.04
N ALA A 150 16.52 5.67 -11.13
CA ALA A 150 16.20 6.21 -12.45
C ALA A 150 14.70 6.53 -12.64
N LEU A 151 13.81 5.96 -11.83
CA LEU A 151 12.37 6.18 -11.92
C LEU A 151 11.98 7.61 -11.53
N ASP A 152 11.14 8.23 -12.34
CA ASP A 152 10.54 9.55 -12.06
C ASP A 152 9.05 9.45 -11.66
N TYR A 153 8.53 8.23 -11.58
CA TYR A 153 7.19 7.91 -11.13
C TYR A 153 7.10 6.49 -10.59
N ILE A 154 6.04 6.21 -9.85
CA ILE A 154 5.66 4.88 -9.37
C ILE A 154 4.26 4.60 -9.89
N ALA A 155 4.08 3.46 -10.56
CA ALA A 155 2.81 3.03 -11.12
C ALA A 155 2.44 1.63 -10.58
N TYR A 156 1.16 1.43 -10.28
CA TYR A 156 0.59 0.16 -9.86
C TYR A 156 -0.71 -0.05 -10.63
N PRO A 157 -0.77 -1.00 -11.59
CA PRO A 157 0.29 -1.90 -12.04
C PRO A 157 1.33 -1.23 -12.96
N VAL A 158 2.46 -1.90 -13.17
CA VAL A 158 3.46 -1.58 -14.22
C VAL A 158 4.17 -2.87 -14.66
N GLY A 159 4.60 -2.93 -15.93
CA GLY A 159 5.34 -4.08 -16.46
C GLY A 159 4.54 -5.38 -16.38
N LYS A 160 5.21 -6.50 -16.10
CA LYS A 160 4.53 -7.76 -15.81
C LYS A 160 4.01 -7.75 -14.38
N PHE A 161 2.69 -7.74 -14.21
CA PHE A 161 2.07 -7.50 -12.92
C PHE A 161 1.11 -8.65 -12.54
N PRO A 162 1.18 -9.21 -11.33
CA PRO A 162 0.29 -10.30 -10.93
C PRO A 162 -1.18 -9.88 -10.90
N ALA A 163 -2.05 -10.62 -11.58
CA ALA A 163 -3.49 -10.36 -11.61
C ALA A 163 -4.12 -10.50 -10.21
N SER A 164 -3.55 -11.33 -9.34
CA SER A 164 -3.98 -11.49 -7.94
C SER A 164 -3.83 -10.23 -7.11
N LEU A 165 -2.96 -9.30 -7.50
CA LEU A 165 -2.71 -8.02 -6.84
C LEU A 165 -3.56 -6.87 -7.40
N LEU A 166 -4.32 -7.10 -8.47
CA LEU A 166 -5.19 -6.08 -9.06
C LEU A 166 -6.56 -6.68 -9.40
N PRO A 167 -7.49 -6.74 -8.42
CA PRO A 167 -8.86 -7.14 -8.68
C PRO A 167 -9.47 -6.30 -9.79
N ASN A 168 -10.18 -6.96 -10.72
CA ASN A 168 -10.78 -6.28 -11.86
C ASN A 168 -11.77 -5.19 -11.40
N GLY A 169 -11.65 -4.00 -11.98
CA GLY A 169 -12.47 -2.84 -11.59
C GLY A 169 -12.04 -2.13 -10.31
N TRP A 170 -10.96 -2.57 -9.65
CA TRP A 170 -10.35 -1.81 -8.56
C TRP A 170 -9.38 -0.74 -9.08
N TYR A 171 -8.86 0.08 -8.16
CA TYR A 171 -8.05 1.24 -8.53
C TYR A 171 -6.66 0.85 -9.03
N LEU A 172 -6.27 1.44 -10.15
CA LEU A 172 -4.88 1.67 -10.54
C LEU A 172 -4.39 2.94 -9.84
N SER A 173 -3.09 3.05 -9.60
CA SER A 173 -2.50 4.21 -8.94
C SER A 173 -1.17 4.66 -9.55
N PHE A 174 -0.88 5.94 -9.40
CA PHE A 174 0.28 6.62 -9.94
C PHE A 174 0.75 7.75 -9.00
N SER A 175 2.06 7.85 -8.79
CA SER A 175 2.70 8.94 -8.05
C SER A 175 3.92 9.44 -8.80
N VAL A 176 4.14 10.75 -8.79
CA VAL A 176 5.33 11.40 -9.36
C VAL A 176 6.47 11.40 -8.34
N LEU A 177 7.69 11.13 -8.80
CA LEU A 177 8.94 11.06 -8.02
C LEU A 177 10.05 11.85 -8.73
N MET A 178 9.76 13.10 -9.10
CA MET A 178 10.72 13.96 -9.80
C MET A 178 11.82 14.50 -8.88
N ASP A 179 11.50 14.73 -7.61
CA ASP A 179 12.46 15.19 -6.61
C ASP A 179 12.78 14.09 -5.61
N LYS A 180 14.00 13.56 -5.69
CA LYS A 180 14.47 12.38 -4.95
C LYS A 180 15.16 12.73 -3.63
N SER A 181 15.25 14.01 -3.29
CA SER A 181 15.94 14.47 -2.08
C SER A 181 15.05 14.46 -0.83
N SER A 182 13.73 14.53 -1.00
CA SER A 182 12.75 14.45 0.09
C SER A 182 11.38 14.06 -0.46
N PRO A 183 10.57 13.24 0.26
CA PRO A 183 9.20 12.94 -0.16
C PRO A 183 8.38 14.22 -0.34
N TRP A 184 8.53 15.17 0.58
CA TRP A 184 7.76 16.42 0.64
C TRP A 184 7.99 17.35 -0.56
N ASN A 185 9.13 17.24 -1.23
CA ASN A 185 9.39 18.05 -2.43
C ASN A 185 8.48 17.69 -3.60
N ASN A 186 7.84 16.52 -3.57
CA ASN A 186 6.86 16.09 -4.57
C ASN A 186 5.42 16.49 -4.18
N GLN A 187 5.20 17.14 -3.03
CA GLN A 187 3.86 17.52 -2.59
C GLN A 187 3.21 18.57 -3.52
N SER A 188 4.01 19.39 -4.21
CA SER A 188 3.51 20.41 -5.14
C SER A 188 3.03 19.87 -6.49
N VAL A 189 3.08 18.55 -6.70
CA VAL A 189 2.54 17.93 -7.92
C VAL A 189 1.05 18.24 -8.02
N ASN A 190 0.62 18.78 -9.14
CA ASN A 190 -0.75 19.24 -9.34
C ASN A 190 -1.44 18.43 -10.46
N TYR A 191 -2.57 17.81 -10.08
CA TYR A 191 -3.41 16.96 -10.93
C TYR A 191 -4.73 17.62 -11.37
N SER A 192 -4.95 18.91 -11.11
CA SER A 192 -6.26 19.57 -11.32
C SER A 192 -6.77 19.57 -12.77
N GLY A 193 -5.89 19.34 -13.75
CA GLY A 193 -6.22 19.19 -15.16
C GLY A 193 -5.78 17.85 -15.77
N VAL A 194 -5.49 16.86 -14.92
CA VAL A 194 -4.91 15.58 -15.34
C VAL A 194 -5.81 14.86 -16.34
N SER A 195 -5.20 14.32 -17.40
CA SER A 195 -5.88 13.44 -18.35
C SER A 195 -5.33 12.02 -18.21
N VAL A 196 -6.19 11.04 -17.94
CA VAL A 196 -5.80 9.63 -17.86
C VAL A 196 -6.41 8.89 -19.05
N LYS A 197 -5.57 8.26 -19.86
CA LYS A 197 -5.98 7.41 -20.98
C LYS A 197 -5.37 6.03 -20.83
N VAL A 198 -6.19 4.99 -20.97
CA VAL A 198 -5.75 3.60 -21.03
C VAL A 198 -6.15 3.01 -22.37
N THR A 199 -5.22 2.38 -23.08
CA THR A 199 -5.48 1.70 -24.34
C THR A 199 -5.06 0.23 -24.29
N GLY A 200 -5.89 -0.65 -24.82
CA GLY A 200 -5.57 -2.07 -25.03
C GLY A 200 -4.90 -2.34 -26.39
N PRO A 201 -4.83 -3.62 -26.79
CA PRO A 201 -4.28 -4.02 -28.09
C PRO A 201 -4.97 -3.29 -29.25
N GLY A 202 -4.18 -2.96 -30.28
CA GLY A 202 -4.65 -2.23 -31.46
C GLY A 202 -5.06 -0.78 -31.19
N GLY A 203 -4.75 -0.22 -30.01
CA GLY A 203 -5.10 1.17 -29.66
C GLY A 203 -6.55 1.35 -29.19
N SER A 204 -7.26 0.26 -28.90
CA SER A 204 -8.62 0.30 -28.37
C SER A 204 -8.68 1.07 -27.05
N ASN A 205 -9.59 2.04 -26.93
CA ASN A 205 -9.75 2.80 -25.69
C ASN A 205 -10.42 1.93 -24.62
N MET A 206 -9.82 1.91 -23.43
CA MET A 206 -10.42 1.29 -22.24
C MET A 206 -11.25 2.32 -21.47
N PRO A 207 -12.35 1.90 -20.80
CA PRO A 207 -13.11 2.80 -19.95
C PRO A 207 -12.27 3.24 -18.75
N VAL A 208 -12.17 4.55 -18.54
CA VAL A 208 -11.54 5.16 -17.35
C VAL A 208 -12.61 5.88 -16.55
N SER A 209 -12.67 5.64 -15.25
CA SER A 209 -13.63 6.28 -14.35
C SER A 209 -13.04 6.49 -12.96
N SER A 210 -13.79 7.18 -12.09
CA SER A 210 -13.42 7.40 -10.68
C SER A 210 -12.02 8.00 -10.50
N VAL A 211 -11.64 8.93 -11.39
CA VAL A 211 -10.35 9.61 -11.29
C VAL A 211 -10.34 10.47 -10.03
N LYS A 212 -9.39 10.21 -9.13
CA LYS A 212 -9.21 10.93 -7.87
C LYS A 212 -7.72 11.18 -7.66
N TYR A 213 -7.40 12.24 -6.95
CA TYR A 213 -6.03 12.54 -6.55
C TYR A 213 -5.98 13.17 -5.18
N ALA A 214 -4.84 13.04 -4.51
CA ALA A 214 -4.58 13.61 -3.20
C ALA A 214 -3.09 13.92 -3.02
N ASN A 215 -2.81 14.91 -2.16
CA ASN A 215 -1.45 15.36 -1.82
C ASN A 215 -1.19 15.30 -0.30
N ASP A 216 -2.01 14.51 0.39
CA ASP A 216 -1.87 14.19 1.80
C ASP A 216 -0.63 13.30 2.05
N GLY A 217 -0.07 13.39 3.25
CA GLY A 217 1.15 12.67 3.64
C GLY A 217 0.90 11.19 3.94
N MET A 218 0.68 10.39 2.89
CA MET A 218 0.71 8.92 2.96
C MET A 218 1.71 8.39 1.94
N GLY A 219 2.90 8.01 2.40
CA GLY A 219 4.06 7.75 1.54
C GLY A 219 4.52 9.02 0.81
N ILE A 220 4.70 8.93 -0.50
CA ILE A 220 4.92 10.13 -1.31
C ILE A 220 3.65 11.01 -1.26
N PRO A 221 3.75 12.30 -0.91
CA PRO A 221 2.60 13.21 -0.75
C PRO A 221 2.03 13.71 -2.09
N ASN A 222 1.91 12.83 -3.08
CA ASN A 222 1.11 13.01 -4.27
C ASN A 222 0.65 11.65 -4.79
N HIS A 223 -0.62 11.57 -5.17
CA HIS A 223 -1.25 10.33 -5.58
C HIS A 223 -2.36 10.60 -6.57
N LEU A 224 -2.42 9.79 -7.62
CA LEU A 224 -3.48 9.74 -8.62
C LEU A 224 -4.00 8.32 -8.69
N GLN A 225 -5.31 8.13 -8.74
CA GLN A 225 -5.94 6.83 -8.91
C GLN A 225 -7.14 6.89 -9.85
N TRP A 226 -7.45 5.78 -10.50
CA TRP A 226 -8.60 5.63 -11.38
C TRP A 226 -9.01 4.15 -11.48
N LYS A 227 -10.26 3.89 -11.83
CA LYS A 227 -10.75 2.55 -12.17
C LYS A 227 -10.70 2.35 -13.67
N CYS A 228 -10.37 1.13 -14.08
CA CYS A 228 -10.35 0.70 -15.47
C CYS A 228 -10.93 -0.70 -15.57
N PRO A 229 -12.27 -0.88 -15.64
CA PRO A 229 -12.87 -2.20 -15.71
C PRO A 229 -12.59 -2.88 -17.06
N GLY A 230 -12.62 -4.22 -17.06
CA GLY A 230 -12.49 -5.02 -18.28
C GLY A 230 -11.04 -5.33 -18.68
N LEU A 231 -10.09 -5.14 -17.76
CA LEU A 231 -8.71 -5.62 -17.93
C LEU A 231 -8.69 -7.15 -17.96
N LYS A 232 -7.88 -7.71 -18.86
CA LYS A 232 -7.76 -9.15 -19.08
C LYS A 232 -6.32 -9.62 -18.83
N VAL A 233 -6.18 -10.80 -18.23
CA VAL A 233 -4.90 -11.50 -18.10
C VAL A 233 -4.31 -11.77 -19.49
N GLY A 234 -2.99 -11.68 -19.61
CA GLY A 234 -2.24 -11.86 -20.85
C GLY A 234 -2.36 -10.71 -21.86
N THR A 235 -3.08 -9.63 -21.52
CA THR A 235 -3.27 -8.47 -22.40
C THR A 235 -2.38 -7.30 -21.99
N GLN A 236 -1.66 -6.72 -22.95
CA GLN A 236 -0.89 -5.50 -22.73
C GLN A 236 -1.77 -4.26 -22.84
N TYR A 237 -1.61 -3.36 -21.87
CA TYR A 237 -2.24 -2.05 -21.83
C TYR A 237 -1.16 -0.97 -21.78
N THR A 238 -1.47 0.17 -22.39
CA THR A 238 -0.68 1.40 -22.31
C THR A 238 -1.46 2.44 -21.54
N VAL A 239 -0.85 3.03 -20.53
CA VAL A 239 -1.40 4.15 -19.76
C VAL A 239 -0.67 5.41 -20.19
N THR A 240 -1.41 6.46 -20.54
CA THR A 240 -0.88 7.81 -20.76
C THR A 240 -1.53 8.76 -19.76
N ILE A 241 -0.70 9.46 -18.99
CA ILE A 241 -1.12 10.44 -18.00
C ILE A 241 -0.56 11.79 -18.45
N GLY A 242 -1.44 12.69 -18.86
CA GLY A 242 -1.09 14.03 -19.34
C GLY A 242 -1.49 15.12 -18.36
N ASN A 243 -0.98 16.32 -18.61
CA ASN A 243 -1.31 17.55 -17.85
C ASN A 243 -1.00 17.47 -16.35
N VAL A 244 0.02 16.70 -15.97
CA VAL A 244 0.53 16.67 -14.59
C VAL A 244 1.53 17.80 -14.44
N LYS A 245 1.31 18.71 -13.50
CA LYS A 245 2.21 19.85 -13.29
C LYS A 245 3.14 19.60 -12.12
N PHE A 246 4.42 19.86 -12.30
CA PHE A 246 5.42 19.86 -11.24
C PHE A 246 6.21 21.17 -11.28
N LYS A 247 6.20 21.93 -10.17
CA LYS A 247 6.81 23.26 -10.07
C LYS A 247 6.46 24.20 -11.25
N GLY A 248 5.20 24.12 -11.74
CA GLY A 248 4.68 24.94 -12.83
C GLY A 248 4.87 24.36 -14.24
N THR A 249 5.76 23.39 -14.42
CA THR A 249 6.01 22.73 -15.71
C THR A 249 5.03 21.58 -15.93
N SER A 250 4.46 21.49 -17.13
CA SER A 250 3.56 20.39 -17.51
C SER A 250 4.35 19.18 -17.98
N HIS A 251 3.96 18.00 -17.53
CA HIS A 251 4.56 16.72 -17.87
C HIS A 251 3.51 15.73 -18.39
N GLN A 252 4.00 14.81 -19.22
CA GLN A 252 3.25 13.63 -19.65
C GLN A 252 4.06 12.39 -19.30
N PHE A 253 3.39 11.39 -18.75
CA PHE A 253 3.95 10.09 -18.44
C PHE A 253 3.27 9.03 -19.29
N GLN A 254 4.03 8.01 -19.67
CA GLN A 254 3.50 6.84 -20.36
C GLN A 254 4.20 5.59 -19.85
N TYR A 255 3.42 4.54 -19.61
CA TYR A 255 3.93 3.24 -19.22
C TYR A 255 3.00 2.13 -19.70
N THR A 256 3.50 0.90 -19.66
CA THR A 256 2.73 -0.28 -20.05
C THR A 256 2.64 -1.27 -18.90
N PHE A 257 1.61 -2.11 -18.93
CA PHE A 257 1.51 -3.27 -18.06
C PHE A 257 0.80 -4.45 -18.74
N ILE A 258 1.08 -5.66 -18.26
CA ILE A 258 0.40 -6.92 -18.60
C ILE A 258 0.03 -7.59 -17.29
N LEU A 259 -1.23 -7.98 -17.14
CA LEU A 259 -1.66 -8.81 -16.01
C LEU A 259 -1.32 -10.28 -16.29
N GLN A 260 -0.70 -10.98 -15.33
CA GLN A 260 -0.33 -12.40 -15.43
C GLN A 260 -0.83 -13.21 -14.23
#